data_AF-A0A2N8M9Y4-F1
#
_entry.id   AF-A0A2N8M9Y4-F1
#
_cell.length_a   1.000
_cell.length_b   1.000
_cell.length_c   1.000
_cell.angle_alpha   90.00
_cell.angle_beta   90.00
_cell.angle_gamma   90.00
#
_symmetry.space_group_name_H-M   'P 1'
#
loop_
_entity.id
_entity.type
_entity.pdbx_description
1 polymer ?
#
loop_
_entity_poly.entity_id
_entity_poly.type
_entity_poly.pdbx_seq_one_letter_code
_entity_poly.pdbx_strand_id
1 'polypeptide(L)'
;MEFHKVLPSDESIVMFAKIAVNQGRSPGIEKHDFYDAIVKRADELRADGESPQKSFVKVITEDETGRLLYKAMQIAPGAEVKPTPQPAPPSREESARLLGPAHAQMHSAAIDLQRRIPRLSYEAAYSRVYTDPSLAGLREKVRNEHLGASMAAVKG
;
A
#
# COMPACT_ATOMS: atom_id res chain seq x y z
N MET A 1 17.62 -10.61 -6.86
CA MET A 1 18.37 -10.14 -5.68
C MET A 1 17.49 -9.13 -4.98
N GLU A 2 16.82 -9.51 -3.91
CA GLU A 2 16.13 -8.56 -3.03
C GLU A 2 17.19 -7.83 -2.21
N PHE A 3 17.35 -6.53 -2.45
CA PHE A 3 18.12 -5.68 -1.56
C PHE A 3 17.27 -5.44 -0.32
N HIS A 4 17.41 -6.30 0.69
CA HIS A 4 16.92 -5.96 2.03
C HIS A 4 17.67 -4.70 2.47
N LYS A 5 16.98 -3.56 2.52
CA LYS A 5 17.47 -2.32 3.10
C LYS A 5 17.75 -2.65 4.58
N VAL A 6 19.01 -2.95 4.89
CA VAL A 6 19.45 -3.16 6.29
C VAL A 6 19.23 -1.82 6.97
N LEU A 7 18.23 -1.76 7.86
CA LEU A 7 18.01 -0.57 8.66
C LEU A 7 19.29 -0.27 9.45
N PRO A 8 19.81 0.97 9.42
CA PRO A 8 20.99 1.31 10.20
C PRO A 8 20.75 0.99 11.68
N SER A 9 21.76 0.49 12.38
CA SER A 9 21.71 0.42 13.86
C SER A 9 21.49 1.81 14.46
N ASP A 10 21.04 1.91 15.71
CA ASP A 10 20.79 3.20 16.38
C ASP A 10 22.05 4.09 16.42
N GLU A 11 23.25 3.50 16.50
CA GLU A 11 24.51 4.25 16.39
C GLU A 11 24.76 4.75 14.96
N SER A 12 24.38 3.95 13.96
CA SER A 12 24.54 4.29 12.55
C SER A 12 23.57 5.38 12.11
N ILE A 13 22.31 5.37 12.59
CA ILE A 13 21.32 6.41 12.25
C ILE A 13 21.71 7.77 12.83
N VAL A 14 22.33 7.80 14.02
CA VAL A 14 22.88 9.03 14.61
C VAL A 14 24.05 9.57 13.79
N MET A 15 24.94 8.70 13.28
CA MET A 15 26.01 9.10 12.36
C MET A 15 25.42 9.72 11.08
N PHE A 16 24.41 9.09 10.48
CA PHE A 16 23.74 9.64 9.30
C PHE A 16 23.02 10.96 9.61
N ALA A 17 22.48 11.13 10.81
CA ALA A 17 21.87 12.39 11.23
C ALA A 17 22.91 13.53 11.31
N LYS A 18 24.11 13.28 11.84
CA LYS A 18 25.22 14.25 11.83
C LYS A 18 25.61 14.65 10.41
N ILE A 19 25.74 13.67 9.52
CA ILE A 19 26.05 13.91 8.10
C ILE A 19 24.95 14.75 7.46
N ALA A 20 23.68 14.41 7.70
CA ALA A 20 22.54 15.10 7.12
C ALA A 20 22.48 16.57 7.54
N VAL A 21 22.67 16.86 8.83
CA VAL A 21 22.67 18.23 9.37
C VAL A 21 23.87 19.02 8.88
N ASN A 22 25.07 18.42 8.83
CA ASN A 22 26.28 19.11 8.40
C ASN A 22 26.30 19.41 6.89
N GLN A 23 25.72 18.52 6.07
CA GLN A 23 25.73 18.65 4.61
C GLN A 23 24.44 19.28 4.05
N GLY A 24 23.41 19.45 4.88
CA GLY A 24 22.10 19.91 4.43
C GLY A 24 21.37 18.93 3.51
N ARG A 25 21.80 17.66 3.44
CA ARG A 25 21.14 16.60 2.65
C ARG A 25 21.20 15.27 3.38
N SER A 26 20.11 14.50 3.35
CA SER A 26 20.11 13.14 3.91
C SER A 26 20.85 12.13 3.01
N PRO A 27 21.79 11.34 3.53
CA PRO A 27 22.55 10.35 2.76
C PRO A 27 21.76 9.04 2.55
N GLY A 28 20.71 9.08 1.71
CA GLY A 28 19.93 7.89 1.35
C GLY A 28 19.03 7.33 2.48
N ILE A 29 18.94 8.07 3.59
CA ILE A 29 18.03 7.78 4.71
C ILE A 29 16.76 8.59 4.53
N GLU A 30 15.61 7.94 4.69
CA GLU A 30 14.31 8.58 4.52
C GLU A 30 13.79 9.15 5.83
N LYS A 31 12.79 10.02 5.71
CA LYS A 31 12.17 10.69 6.87
C LYS A 31 11.63 9.70 7.91
N HIS A 32 11.01 8.61 7.47
CA HIS A 32 10.48 7.56 8.34
C HIS A 32 11.59 6.85 9.16
N ASP A 33 12.78 6.66 8.59
CA ASP A 33 13.89 6.01 9.30
C ASP A 33 14.36 6.86 10.51
N PHE A 34 14.40 8.18 10.36
CA PHE A 34 14.71 9.09 11.48
C PHE A 34 13.56 9.19 12.48
N TYR A 35 12.31 9.16 12.00
CA TYR A 35 11.13 9.16 12.86
C TYR A 35 11.11 7.92 13.77
N ASP A 36 11.32 6.73 13.21
CA ASP A 36 11.37 5.46 13.96
C ASP A 36 12.47 5.48 15.03
N ALA A 37 13.64 6.05 14.72
CA ALA A 37 14.73 6.21 15.68
C ALA A 37 14.35 7.15 16.85
N ILE A 38 13.61 8.23 16.58
CA ILE A 38 13.12 9.14 17.62
C ILE A 38 12.06 8.44 18.48
N VAL A 39 11.12 7.71 17.87
CA VAL A 39 10.08 6.96 18.58
C VAL A 39 10.71 5.93 19.51
N LYS A 40 11.66 5.13 19.02
CA LYS A 40 12.37 4.14 19.84
C LYS A 40 13.06 4.79 21.04
N ARG A 41 13.78 5.89 20.81
CA ARG A 41 14.43 6.64 21.89
C ARG A 41 13.44 7.26 22.88
N ALA A 42 12.29 7.71 22.39
CA ALA A 42 11.20 8.19 23.23
C ALA A 42 10.61 7.08 24.09
N ASP A 43 10.47 5.86 23.56
CA ASP A 43 10.02 4.72 24.35
C ASP A 43 11.06 4.28 25.40
N GLU A 44 12.35 4.32 25.07
CA GLU A 44 13.45 3.99 26.01
C GLU A 44 13.59 4.99 27.18
N LEU A 45 13.34 6.28 26.93
CA LEU A 45 13.47 7.35 27.92
C LEU A 45 12.13 7.70 28.61
N ARG A 46 11.05 7.01 28.27
CA ARG A 46 9.71 7.29 28.77
C ARG A 46 9.62 7.00 30.27
N ALA A 47 9.10 7.95 31.04
CA ALA A 47 8.80 7.73 32.44
C ALA A 47 7.52 6.89 32.62
N ASP A 48 7.39 6.20 33.76
CA ASP A 48 6.17 5.44 34.09
C ASP A 48 4.94 6.35 34.10
N GLY A 49 3.91 5.96 33.35
CA GLY A 49 2.66 6.73 33.21
C GLY A 49 2.73 7.92 32.24
N GLU A 50 3.87 8.15 31.58
CA GLU A 50 3.99 9.17 30.54
C GLU A 50 3.37 8.70 29.21
N SER A 51 2.68 9.60 28.51
CA SER A 51 2.12 9.28 27.19
C SER A 51 3.22 9.23 26.12
N PRO A 52 3.07 8.39 25.06
CA PRO A 52 4.02 8.32 23.96
C PRO A 52 4.31 9.71 23.33
N GLN A 53 3.28 10.53 23.16
CA GLN A 53 3.41 11.86 22.56
C GLN A 53 4.23 12.80 23.45
N LYS A 54 4.04 12.74 24.77
CA LYS A 54 4.79 13.58 25.71
C LYS A 54 6.26 13.18 25.74
N SER A 55 6.56 11.88 25.75
CA SER A 55 7.94 11.39 25.67
C SER A 55 8.61 11.77 24.35
N PHE A 56 7.87 11.65 23.23
CA PHE A 56 8.38 12.05 21.92
C PHE A 56 8.77 13.54 21.88
N VAL A 57 7.87 14.42 22.35
CA VAL A 57 8.14 15.86 22.44
C VAL A 57 9.38 16.12 23.30
N LYS A 58 9.45 15.49 24.47
CA LYS A 58 10.60 15.61 25.38
C LYS A 58 11.92 15.22 24.70
N VAL A 59 11.95 14.11 23.96
CA VAL A 59 13.14 13.67 23.23
C VAL A 59 13.56 14.68 22.15
N ILE A 60 12.63 15.23 21.38
CA ILE A 60 12.99 16.19 20.33
C ILE A 60 13.32 17.60 20.86
N THR A 61 13.00 17.93 22.12
CA THR A 61 13.27 19.25 22.70
C THR A 61 14.41 19.25 23.72
N GLU A 62 14.51 18.23 24.56
CA GLU A 62 15.42 18.20 25.72
C GLU A 62 16.62 17.28 25.49
N ASP A 63 16.47 16.21 24.72
CA ASP A 63 17.55 15.26 24.44
C ASP A 63 18.40 15.72 23.25
N GLU A 64 19.73 15.67 23.40
CA GLU A 64 20.67 16.12 22.36
C GLU A 64 20.60 15.23 21.10
N THR A 65 20.48 13.91 21.30
CA THR A 65 20.40 12.95 20.20
C THR A 65 19.06 13.06 19.48
N GLY A 66 17.95 13.20 20.22
CA GLY A 66 16.61 13.41 19.70
C GLY A 66 16.50 14.70 18.89
N ARG A 67 17.09 15.80 19.38
CA ARG A 67 17.19 17.06 18.62
C ARG A 67 17.96 16.89 17.31
N LEU A 68 19.07 16.16 17.34
CA LEU A 68 19.87 15.89 16.14
C LEU A 68 19.07 15.05 15.13
N LEU A 69 18.43 13.97 15.58
CA LEU A 69 17.60 13.11 14.75
C LEU A 69 16.41 13.89 14.16
N TYR A 70 15.76 14.75 14.94
CA TYR A 70 14.66 15.58 14.48
C TYR A 70 15.10 16.58 13.41
N LYS A 71 16.26 17.23 13.59
CA LYS A 71 16.83 18.11 12.55
C LYS A 71 17.14 17.34 11.27
N ALA A 72 17.71 16.14 11.37
CA ALA A 72 17.97 15.29 10.21
C ALA A 72 16.66 14.86 9.53
N MET A 73 15.63 14.55 10.30
CA MET A 73 14.29 14.23 9.79
C MET A 73 13.69 15.39 8.99
N GLN A 74 13.89 16.64 9.40
CA GLN A 74 13.42 17.82 8.63
C GLN A 74 14.14 17.99 7.29
N ILE A 75 15.35 17.46 7.16
CA ILE A 75 16.17 17.52 5.93
C ILE A 75 15.90 16.31 5.01
N ALA A 76 15.47 15.18 5.58
CA ALA A 76 15.31 13.94 4.85
C ALA A 76 14.11 13.97 3.89
N PRO A 77 14.25 13.37 2.70
CA PRO A 77 13.14 13.21 1.76
C PRO A 77 12.17 12.12 2.22
N GLY A 78 10.96 12.14 1.68
CA GLY A 78 9.93 11.12 1.91
C GLY A 78 8.92 11.48 3.00
N ALA A 79 7.96 10.58 3.21
CA ALA A 79 6.92 10.73 4.22
C ALA A 79 7.44 10.35 5.63
N GLU A 80 6.87 10.98 6.66
CA GLU A 80 7.15 10.64 8.07
C GLU A 80 6.65 9.24 8.42
N VAL A 81 5.56 8.81 7.78
CA VAL A 81 4.98 7.49 7.94
C VAL A 81 5.32 6.67 6.69
N LYS A 82 5.89 5.48 6.89
CA LYS A 82 6.11 4.53 5.80
C LYS A 82 4.76 4.21 5.15
N PRO A 83 4.57 4.43 3.84
CA PRO A 83 3.34 4.02 3.17
C PRO A 83 3.13 2.54 3.40
N THR A 84 1.97 2.17 3.94
CA THR A 84 1.59 0.76 4.00
C THR A 84 1.62 0.19 2.59
N PRO A 85 2.27 -0.97 2.36
CA PRO A 85 2.24 -1.60 1.05
C PRO A 85 0.78 -1.83 0.68
N GLN A 86 0.29 -1.15 -0.35
CA GLN A 86 -1.04 -1.43 -0.87
C GLN A 86 -0.96 -2.83 -1.50
N PRO A 87 -1.87 -3.77 -1.13
CA PRO A 87 -1.90 -5.05 -1.80
C PRO A 87 -2.05 -4.81 -3.30
N ALA A 88 -1.36 -5.63 -4.09
CA ALA A 88 -1.50 -5.57 -5.53
C ALA A 88 -2.99 -5.68 -5.89
N PRO A 89 -3.48 -4.93 -6.89
CA PRO A 89 -4.85 -5.10 -7.36
C PRO A 89 -5.06 -6.57 -7.73
N PRO A 90 -6.24 -7.15 -7.42
CA PRO A 90 -6.52 -8.55 -7.74
C PRO A 90 -6.38 -8.79 -9.25
N SER A 91 -5.98 -10.00 -9.61
CA SER A 91 -5.96 -10.44 -11.00
C SER A 91 -7.36 -10.34 -11.63
N ARG A 92 -7.43 -10.40 -12.96
CA ARG A 92 -8.71 -10.31 -13.68
C ARG A 92 -9.63 -11.49 -13.34
N GLU A 93 -9.04 -12.67 -13.17
CA GLU A 93 -9.73 -13.90 -12.79
C GLU A 93 -10.27 -13.80 -11.36
N GLU A 94 -9.48 -13.26 -10.42
CA GLU A 94 -9.92 -13.01 -9.04
C GLU A 94 -11.05 -11.98 -9.01
N SER A 95 -10.91 -10.89 -9.76
CA SER A 95 -11.94 -9.86 -9.90
C SER A 95 -13.25 -10.45 -10.45
N ALA A 96 -13.17 -11.33 -11.45
CA ALA A 96 -14.35 -11.97 -12.03
C ALA A 96 -15.04 -12.92 -11.06
N ARG A 97 -14.28 -13.62 -10.19
CA ARG A 97 -14.84 -14.48 -9.13
C ARG A 97 -15.56 -13.68 -8.05
N LEU A 98 -15.05 -12.49 -7.71
CA LEU A 98 -15.68 -11.60 -6.73
C LEU A 98 -17.04 -11.06 -7.21
N LEU A 99 -17.25 -10.97 -8.53
CA LEU A 99 -18.48 -10.46 -9.13
C LEU A 99 -19.59 -11.52 -9.27
N GLY A 100 -19.27 -12.80 -9.04
CA GLY A 100 -20.21 -13.90 -9.02
C GLY A 100 -19.97 -14.99 -10.08
N PRO A 101 -20.60 -16.17 -9.93
CA PRO A 101 -20.34 -17.32 -10.79
C PRO A 101 -20.79 -17.08 -12.24
N ALA A 102 -21.88 -16.34 -12.49
CA ALA A 102 -22.27 -16.01 -13.86
C ALA A 102 -21.27 -15.06 -14.52
N HIS A 103 -20.72 -14.10 -13.76
CA HIS A 103 -19.70 -13.19 -14.27
C HIS A 103 -18.39 -13.95 -14.59
N ALA A 104 -18.00 -14.92 -13.77
CA ALA A 104 -16.85 -15.78 -14.02
C ALA A 104 -17.01 -16.66 -15.28
N GLN A 105 -18.22 -17.18 -15.53
CA GLN A 105 -18.52 -17.93 -16.77
C GLN A 105 -18.40 -17.04 -18.01
N MET A 106 -18.89 -15.81 -17.90
CA MET A 106 -18.83 -14.82 -18.98
C MET A 106 -17.39 -14.40 -19.30
N HIS A 107 -16.56 -14.21 -18.27
CA HIS A 107 -15.13 -13.99 -18.39
C HIS A 107 -14.43 -15.17 -19.09
N SER A 108 -14.73 -16.40 -18.69
CA SER A 108 -14.15 -17.61 -19.29
C SER A 108 -14.47 -17.72 -20.79
N ALA A 109 -15.72 -17.44 -21.18
CA ALA A 109 -16.11 -17.42 -22.59
C ALA A 109 -15.38 -16.32 -23.39
N ALA A 110 -15.12 -15.16 -22.79
CA ALA A 110 -14.36 -14.09 -23.41
C ALA A 110 -12.89 -14.47 -23.63
N ILE A 111 -12.27 -15.14 -22.65
CA ILE A 111 -10.90 -15.66 -22.76
C ILE A 111 -10.81 -16.72 -23.85
N ASP A 112 -11.79 -17.63 -23.93
CA ASP A 112 -11.81 -18.65 -24.99
C ASP A 112 -12.00 -18.04 -26.38
N LEU A 113 -12.82 -16.99 -26.51
CA LEU A 113 -12.97 -16.25 -27.76
C LEU A 113 -11.67 -15.54 -28.15
N GLN A 114 -10.97 -14.94 -27.18
CA GLN A 114 -9.68 -14.30 -27.40
C GLN A 114 -8.60 -15.31 -27.83
N ARG A 115 -8.58 -16.51 -27.23
CA ARG A 115 -7.66 -17.59 -27.64
C ARG A 115 -7.91 -18.04 -29.08
N ARG A 116 -9.18 -18.08 -29.50
CA ARG A 116 -9.57 -18.43 -30.88
C ARG A 116 -9.27 -17.32 -31.88
N ILE A 117 -9.27 -16.05 -31.44
CA ILE A 117 -9.00 -14.88 -32.27
C ILE A 117 -7.92 -14.02 -31.59
N PRO A 118 -6.63 -14.35 -31.75
CA PRO A 118 -5.55 -13.70 -31.00
C PRO A 118 -5.39 -12.19 -31.24
N ARG A 119 -5.95 -11.67 -32.34
CA ARG A 119 -5.98 -10.23 -32.66
C ARG A 119 -7.09 -9.47 -31.94
N LEU A 120 -8.01 -10.17 -31.27
CA LEU A 120 -9.11 -9.57 -30.55
C LEU A 120 -8.63 -9.17 -29.15
N SER A 121 -8.85 -7.91 -28.77
CA SER A 121 -8.59 -7.51 -27.38
C SER A 121 -9.57 -8.22 -26.45
N TYR A 122 -9.21 -8.35 -25.18
CA TYR A 122 -10.08 -8.93 -24.17
C TYR A 122 -11.41 -8.17 -24.07
N GLU A 123 -11.37 -6.84 -24.11
CA GLU A 123 -12.54 -5.97 -24.01
C GLU A 123 -13.48 -6.19 -25.20
N ALA A 124 -12.93 -6.35 -26.41
CA ALA A 124 -13.70 -6.66 -27.60
C ALA A 124 -14.29 -8.08 -27.55
N ALA A 125 -13.53 -9.06 -27.03
CA ALA A 125 -14.02 -10.42 -26.83
C ALA A 125 -15.16 -10.46 -25.79
N TYR A 126 -14.99 -9.77 -24.67
CA TYR A 126 -15.98 -9.67 -23.61
C TYR A 126 -17.25 -8.97 -24.10
N SER A 127 -17.12 -7.85 -24.84
CA SER A 127 -18.26 -7.14 -25.43
C SER A 127 -19.07 -8.02 -26.40
N ARG A 128 -18.39 -8.87 -27.20
CA ARG A 128 -19.04 -9.82 -28.10
C ARG A 128 -19.78 -10.92 -27.35
N VAL A 129 -19.14 -11.52 -26.35
CA VAL A 129 -19.78 -12.51 -25.46
C VAL A 129 -20.98 -11.87 -24.74
N TYR A 130 -20.85 -10.60 -24.36
CA TYR A 130 -21.93 -9.85 -23.72
C TYR A 130 -23.09 -9.57 -24.66
N THR A 131 -22.87 -9.31 -25.93
CA THR A 131 -23.97 -9.02 -26.86
C THR A 131 -24.54 -10.27 -27.56
N ASP A 132 -23.93 -11.44 -27.38
CA ASP A 132 -24.36 -12.70 -28.01
C ASP A 132 -25.78 -13.11 -27.57
N PRO A 133 -26.75 -13.25 -28.49
CA PRO A 133 -28.11 -13.68 -28.17
C PRO A 133 -28.18 -15.06 -27.49
N SER A 134 -27.26 -15.98 -27.82
CA SER A 134 -27.22 -17.33 -27.23
C SER A 134 -26.86 -17.33 -25.74
N LEU A 135 -26.27 -16.24 -25.25
CA LEU A 135 -25.87 -16.04 -23.85
C LEU A 135 -26.82 -15.09 -23.09
N ALA A 136 -28.01 -14.82 -23.62
CA ALA A 136 -28.99 -13.94 -22.97
C ALA A 136 -29.33 -14.34 -21.53
N GLY A 137 -29.53 -15.63 -21.28
CA GLY A 137 -29.79 -16.13 -19.92
C GLY A 137 -28.61 -15.97 -18.97
N LEU A 138 -27.36 -15.96 -19.49
CA LEU A 138 -26.17 -15.73 -18.67
C LEU A 138 -26.05 -14.25 -18.27
N ARG A 139 -26.34 -13.32 -19.20
CA ARG A 139 -26.43 -11.89 -18.90
C ARG A 139 -27.42 -11.57 -17.79
N GLU A 140 -28.60 -12.16 -17.85
CA GLU A 140 -29.63 -11.92 -16.83
C GLU A 140 -29.16 -12.38 -15.45
N LYS A 141 -28.44 -13.49 -15.36
CA LYS A 141 -27.82 -13.96 -14.12
C LYS A 141 -26.74 -13.01 -13.62
N VAL A 142 -25.85 -12.51 -14.48
CA VAL A 142 -24.86 -11.49 -14.12
C VAL A 142 -25.53 -10.23 -13.57
N ARG A 143 -26.60 -9.76 -14.23
CA ARG A 143 -27.38 -8.61 -13.75
C ARG A 143 -27.95 -8.86 -12.36
N ASN A 144 -28.51 -10.04 -12.12
CA ASN A 144 -29.09 -10.39 -10.82
C ASN A 144 -28.02 -10.51 -9.72
N GLU A 145 -26.84 -11.06 -10.05
CA GLU A 145 -25.67 -11.13 -9.14
C GLU A 145 -25.18 -9.73 -8.75
N HIS A 146 -25.04 -8.83 -9.72
CA HIS A 146 -24.61 -7.45 -9.48
C HIS A 146 -25.63 -6.66 -8.66
N LEU A 147 -26.93 -6.85 -8.90
CA LEU A 147 -27.99 -6.23 -8.10
C LEU A 147 -28.00 -6.77 -6.67
N GLY A 148 -27.81 -8.08 -6.48
CA GLY A 148 -27.70 -8.71 -5.16
C GLY A 148 -26.48 -8.21 -4.37
N ALA A 149 -25.32 -8.13 -5.02
CA ALA A 149 -24.08 -7.64 -4.40
C ALA A 149 -24.19 -6.15 -4.01
N SER A 150 -24.82 -5.33 -4.86
CA SER A 150 -25.04 -3.90 -4.59
C SER A 150 -25.99 -3.67 -3.41
N MET A 151 -27.02 -4.50 -3.25
CA MET A 151 -27.96 -4.42 -2.12
C MET A 151 -27.36 -4.92 -0.80
N ALA A 152 -26.43 -5.88 -0.86
CA ALA A 152 -25.70 -6.36 0.33
C ALA A 152 -24.71 -5.32 0.87
N ALA A 153 -24.04 -4.57 -0.03
CA ALA A 153 -23.08 -3.53 0.35
C ALA A 153 -23.72 -2.27 0.99
N VAL A 154 -25.03 -2.04 0.77
CA VAL A 154 -25.76 -0.90 1.36
C VAL A 154 -26.29 -1.21 2.78
N LYS A 155 -26.33 -2.49 3.18
CA LYS A 155 -26.87 -2.93 4.48
C LYS A 155 -25.81 -3.37 5.49
N GLY A 156 -24.54 -3.42 5.12
CA GLY A 156 -23.40 -3.70 6.00
C GLY A 156 -22.68 -2.42 6.39
#